data_AF-A0A7S1GHS3-F1
#
_entry.id   AF-A0A7S1GHS3-F1
#
_cell.length_a   1.000
_cell.length_b   1.000
_cell.length_c   1.000
_cell.angle_alpha   90.00
_cell.angle_beta   90.00
_cell.angle_gamma   90.00
#
_symmetry.space_group_name_H-M   'P 1'
#
loop_
_entity.id
_entity.type
_entity.pdbx_description
1 polymer ?
#
loop_
_entity_poly.entity_id
_entity_poly.type
_entity_poly.pdbx_seq_one_letter_code
_entity_poly.pdbx_strand_id
1 'polypeptide(L)'
;MGIGAKSTGEVYAEEVYPMPVFEGSEKRIVVSFQEKSKDTKGGGARRQPCLRRDVTQSTLDAMLRMAECEVVSHTSNTDLDAYVLSESSLFVYSDKIVLKTCGTTKLLSCIPFMLETADGIGMEPCRVKYSRASFLFPEKQPETYQKFDNECSMLKDMFGLYNHLDATSAYVLGDALGGLQWHVFVAGMKQDKDGDASQENSAVAGTKTLEICMTGLAPEKASQFVRGESFVSSQMTTMSS
;
A
#
# COMPACT_ATOMS: atom_id res chain seq x y z
N MET A 1 -10.48 52.76 55.19
CA MET A 1 -9.41 51.89 54.66
C MET A 1 -10.06 50.63 54.10
N GLY A 2 -9.79 50.31 52.83
CA GLY A 2 -10.26 49.09 52.18
C GLY A 2 -10.87 49.32 50.80
N ILE A 3 -10.01 49.47 49.78
CA ILE A 3 -10.36 49.42 48.35
C ILE A 3 -9.51 48.29 47.72
N GLY A 4 -10.12 47.50 46.83
CA GLY A 4 -9.45 46.70 45.78
C GLY A 4 -9.13 45.24 46.16
N ALA A 5 -9.20 44.24 45.28
CA ALA A 5 -9.49 44.19 43.86
C ALA A 5 -9.86 42.73 43.46
N LYS A 6 -10.42 42.60 42.25
CA LYS A 6 -10.87 41.36 41.59
C LYS A 6 -9.75 40.38 41.20
N SER A 7 -10.21 39.18 40.86
CA SER A 7 -9.70 38.19 39.90
C SER A 7 -8.57 37.24 40.32
N THR A 8 -8.95 35.98 40.49
CA THR A 8 -8.27 34.84 39.88
C THR A 8 -9.42 33.99 39.31
N GLY A 9 -9.64 33.90 38.00
CA GLY A 9 -8.69 33.36 37.04
C GLY A 9 -8.89 31.85 36.95
N GLU A 10 -10.11 31.39 36.68
CA GLU A 10 -10.33 30.01 36.23
C GLU A 10 -9.66 29.88 34.86
N VAL A 11 -8.47 29.30 34.87
CA VAL A 11 -7.81 28.82 33.65
C VAL A 11 -8.66 27.64 33.21
N TYR A 12 -9.56 27.88 32.25
CA TYR A 12 -10.07 26.81 31.41
C TYR A 12 -8.83 26.20 30.76
N ALA A 13 -8.39 25.05 31.27
CA ALA A 13 -7.53 24.18 30.48
C ALA A 13 -8.37 23.87 29.24
N GLU A 14 -7.99 24.44 28.10
CA GLU A 14 -8.46 23.92 26.83
C GLU A 14 -8.26 22.41 26.91
N GLU A 15 -9.35 21.65 26.81
CA GLU A 15 -9.28 20.22 26.65
C GLU A 15 -8.55 19.97 25.33
N VAL A 16 -7.22 19.96 25.38
CA VAL A 16 -6.39 19.44 24.32
C VAL A 16 -6.63 17.95 24.36
N TYR A 17 -7.68 17.52 23.67
CA TYR A 17 -7.91 16.11 23.40
C TYR A 17 -6.58 15.57 22.87
N PRO A 18 -6.03 14.49 23.46
CA PRO A 18 -4.77 13.95 23.00
C PRO A 18 -4.93 13.66 21.51
N MET A 19 -4.11 14.32 20.69
CA MET A 19 -4.09 14.03 19.27
C MET A 19 -3.88 12.52 19.12
N PRO A 20 -4.76 11.81 18.39
CA PRO A 20 -4.59 10.39 18.21
C PRO A 20 -3.21 10.16 17.60
N VAL A 21 -2.44 9.27 18.21
CA VAL A 21 -1.11 8.91 17.72
C VAL A 21 -1.29 8.27 16.35
N PHE A 22 -0.68 8.86 15.33
CA PHE A 22 -0.75 8.39 13.95
C PHE A 22 0.50 7.57 13.60
N GLU A 23 0.29 6.39 13.03
CA GLU A 23 1.38 5.58 12.47
C GLU A 23 1.63 5.99 11.01
N GLY A 24 2.71 6.73 10.78
CA GLY A 24 3.10 7.15 9.43
C GLY A 24 3.77 6.07 8.60
N SER A 25 4.26 4.98 9.21
CA SER A 25 4.97 3.93 8.48
C SER A 25 4.01 3.18 7.54
N GLU A 26 4.32 3.23 6.25
CA GLU A 26 3.46 2.65 5.21
C GLU A 26 3.63 1.13 5.09
N LYS A 27 2.50 0.45 4.86
CA LYS A 27 2.40 -0.90 4.35
C LYS A 27 2.25 -0.82 2.83
N ARG A 28 3.02 -1.60 2.09
CA ARG A 28 2.96 -1.62 0.62
C ARG A 28 2.83 -3.04 0.11
N ILE A 29 1.92 -3.26 -0.82
CA ILE A 29 1.86 -4.49 -1.61
C ILE A 29 1.89 -4.19 -3.10
N VAL A 30 2.57 -5.06 -3.83
CA VAL A 30 2.59 -5.12 -5.28
C VAL A 30 2.19 -6.53 -5.67
N VAL A 31 1.10 -6.65 -6.43
CA VAL A 31 0.69 -7.92 -7.03
C VAL A 31 0.75 -7.74 -8.54
N SER A 32 1.62 -8.52 -9.18
CA SER A 32 1.69 -8.66 -10.64
C SER A 32 0.86 -9.86 -11.05
N PHE A 33 0.19 -9.74 -12.18
CA PHE A 33 -0.74 -10.71 -12.73
C PHE A 33 -0.35 -11.09 -14.15
N GLN A 34 -0.72 -12.29 -14.55
CA GLN A 34 -0.57 -12.81 -15.90
C GLN A 34 -1.91 -13.35 -16.41
N GLU A 35 -2.05 -13.52 -17.73
CA GLU A 35 -3.20 -14.24 -18.29
C GLU A 35 -3.14 -15.70 -17.87
N LYS A 36 -4.28 -16.25 -17.43
CA LYS A 36 -4.39 -17.68 -17.12
C LYS A 36 -4.17 -18.52 -18.37
N SER A 37 -3.34 -19.55 -18.26
CA SER A 37 -3.18 -20.54 -19.33
C SER A 37 -4.53 -21.19 -19.64
N LYS A 38 -4.92 -21.23 -20.93
CA LYS A 38 -6.14 -21.90 -21.36
C LYS A 38 -5.89 -23.39 -21.55
N ASP A 39 -6.78 -24.23 -21.01
CA ASP A 39 -7.02 -25.55 -21.60
C ASP A 39 -7.62 -25.33 -23.00
N THR A 40 -6.80 -25.59 -24.02
CA THR A 40 -7.06 -25.28 -25.43
C THR A 40 -8.19 -26.13 -26.01
N LYS A 41 -9.45 -25.64 -25.93
CA LYS A 41 -10.58 -26.19 -26.73
C LYS A 41 -11.54 -25.16 -27.36
N GLY A 42 -11.18 -23.87 -27.43
CA GLY A 42 -12.05 -22.86 -28.04
C GLY A 42 -11.28 -21.69 -28.67
N GLY A 43 -10.89 -21.85 -29.94
CA GLY A 43 -10.13 -20.88 -30.73
C GLY A 43 -10.98 -19.69 -31.20
N GLY A 44 -11.26 -18.75 -30.30
CA GLY A 44 -11.71 -17.40 -30.66
C GLY A 44 -10.64 -16.37 -30.26
N ALA A 45 -10.45 -15.34 -31.10
CA ALA A 45 -9.59 -14.19 -30.79
C ALA A 45 -10.21 -13.38 -29.63
N ARG A 46 -9.97 -13.81 -28.38
CA ARG A 46 -10.38 -13.07 -27.19
C ARG A 46 -9.37 -11.96 -26.95
N ARG A 47 -9.86 -10.74 -26.72
CA ARG A 47 -9.04 -9.60 -26.30
C ARG A 47 -8.28 -9.95 -25.02
N GLN A 48 -6.99 -9.63 -24.96
CA GLN A 48 -6.16 -9.83 -23.76
C GLN A 48 -6.77 -9.14 -22.54
N PRO A 49 -6.78 -9.78 -21.36
CA PRO A 49 -7.28 -9.18 -20.14
C PRO A 49 -6.38 -8.02 -19.69
N CYS A 50 -6.98 -7.01 -19.05
CA CYS A 50 -6.26 -5.81 -18.60
C CYS A 50 -6.94 -5.26 -17.35
N LEU A 51 -6.24 -5.25 -16.21
CA LEU A 51 -6.78 -4.80 -14.93
C LEU A 51 -7.33 -3.37 -15.03
N ARG A 52 -6.52 -2.42 -15.52
CA ARG A 52 -6.90 -1.01 -15.67
C ARG A 52 -8.22 -0.78 -16.41
N ARG A 53 -8.51 -1.62 -17.40
CA ARG A 53 -9.68 -1.45 -18.28
C ARG A 53 -10.87 -2.30 -17.85
N ASP A 54 -10.59 -3.46 -17.27
CA ASP A 54 -11.60 -4.50 -17.01
C ASP A 54 -12.06 -4.52 -15.54
N VAL A 55 -11.32 -3.85 -14.64
CA VAL A 55 -11.74 -3.62 -13.25
C VAL A 55 -12.44 -2.26 -13.15
N THR A 56 -13.69 -2.29 -12.70
CA THR A 56 -14.51 -1.07 -12.61
C THR A 56 -14.22 -0.27 -11.34
N GLN A 57 -14.57 1.02 -11.34
CA GLN A 57 -14.45 1.87 -10.15
C GLN A 57 -15.21 1.29 -8.95
N SER A 58 -16.43 0.77 -9.14
CA SER A 58 -17.21 0.19 -8.04
C SER A 58 -16.55 -1.07 -7.47
N THR A 59 -15.86 -1.86 -8.29
CA THR A 59 -15.03 -2.98 -7.84
C THR A 59 -13.85 -2.49 -7.01
N LEU A 60 -13.16 -1.43 -7.44
CA LEU A 60 -12.07 -0.84 -6.66
C LEU A 60 -12.57 -0.25 -5.33
N ASP A 61 -13.71 0.42 -5.31
CA ASP A 61 -14.30 0.96 -4.08
C ASP A 61 -14.67 -0.15 -3.11
N ALA A 62 -15.27 -1.24 -3.60
CA ALA A 62 -15.57 -2.42 -2.79
C ALA A 62 -14.30 -3.06 -2.22
N MET A 63 -13.25 -3.19 -3.05
CA MET A 63 -11.93 -3.66 -2.64
C MET A 63 -11.35 -2.79 -1.51
N LEU A 64 -11.33 -1.47 -1.70
CA LEU A 64 -10.73 -0.53 -0.77
C LEU A 64 -11.49 -0.41 0.55
N ARG A 65 -12.82 -0.57 0.54
CA ARG A 65 -13.63 -0.61 1.77
C ARG A 65 -13.22 -1.73 2.72
N MET A 66 -12.78 -2.89 2.22
CA MET A 66 -12.27 -3.95 3.09
C MET A 66 -10.95 -3.59 3.77
N ALA A 67 -10.17 -2.70 3.17
CA ALA A 67 -8.99 -2.10 3.79
C ALA A 67 -9.33 -0.83 4.59
N GLU A 68 -10.60 -0.47 4.79
CA GLU A 68 -10.99 0.78 5.47
C GLU A 68 -10.41 2.03 4.76
N CYS A 69 -10.37 2.00 3.42
CA CYS A 69 -9.92 3.10 2.57
C CYS A 69 -11.03 3.58 1.64
N GLU A 70 -11.00 4.87 1.30
CA GLU A 70 -11.89 5.48 0.32
C GLU A 70 -11.10 6.25 -0.74
N VAL A 71 -11.59 6.26 -1.98
CA VAL A 71 -11.02 7.07 -3.05
C VAL A 71 -11.41 8.53 -2.86
N VAL A 72 -10.40 9.40 -2.79
CA VAL A 72 -10.58 10.85 -2.69
C VAL A 72 -10.55 11.49 -4.08
N SER A 73 -9.60 11.08 -4.90
CA SER A 73 -9.47 11.54 -6.29
C SER A 73 -8.66 10.54 -7.11
N HIS A 74 -8.70 10.67 -8.43
CA HIS A 74 -7.87 9.86 -9.32
C HIS A 74 -7.42 10.65 -10.55
N THR A 75 -6.39 10.14 -11.20
CA THR A 75 -5.90 10.60 -12.50
C THR A 75 -5.43 9.39 -13.30
N SER A 76 -5.42 9.52 -14.63
CA SER A 76 -5.13 8.41 -15.54
C SER A 76 -4.16 8.86 -16.62
N ASN A 77 -3.32 7.93 -17.08
CA ASN A 77 -2.50 8.11 -18.27
C ASN A 77 -2.52 6.84 -19.14
N THR A 78 -1.61 6.75 -20.12
CA THR A 78 -1.54 5.60 -21.04
C THR A 78 -1.14 4.30 -20.35
N ASP A 79 -0.52 4.38 -19.18
CA ASP A 79 0.20 3.28 -18.52
C ASP A 79 -0.53 2.81 -17.25
N LEU A 80 -1.16 3.71 -16.51
CA LEU A 80 -1.81 3.41 -15.23
C LEU A 80 -2.93 4.39 -14.87
N ASP A 81 -3.79 3.94 -13.96
CA ASP A 81 -4.69 4.79 -13.17
C ASP A 81 -4.11 4.95 -11.77
N ALA A 82 -4.01 6.19 -11.29
CA ALA A 82 -3.48 6.57 -9.98
C ALA A 82 -4.59 7.18 -9.12
N TYR A 83 -4.75 6.66 -7.91
CA TYR A 83 -5.78 7.04 -6.97
C TYR A 83 -5.14 7.59 -5.69
N VAL A 84 -5.59 8.78 -5.29
CA VAL A 84 -5.38 9.31 -3.95
C VAL A 84 -6.50 8.77 -3.07
N LEU A 85 -6.13 8.17 -1.95
CA LEU A 85 -7.06 7.61 -0.97
C LEU A 85 -7.05 8.45 0.31
N SER A 86 -8.03 8.24 1.18
CA SER A 86 -8.20 9.00 2.44
C SER A 86 -6.94 9.10 3.29
N GLU A 87 -6.06 8.09 3.26
CA GLU A 87 -4.75 8.07 3.95
C GLU A 87 -3.69 7.28 3.17
N SER A 88 -3.80 7.19 1.84
CA SER A 88 -3.17 6.08 1.10
C SER A 88 -3.06 6.38 -0.42
N SER A 89 -2.47 5.46 -1.18
CA SER A 89 -2.48 5.52 -2.65
C SER A 89 -2.65 4.14 -3.28
N LEU A 90 -3.32 4.11 -4.44
CA LEU A 90 -3.51 2.92 -5.27
C LEU A 90 -3.08 3.24 -6.71
N PHE A 91 -2.35 2.32 -7.34
CA PHE A 91 -1.98 2.40 -8.75
C PHE A 91 -2.39 1.11 -9.46
N VAL A 92 -3.15 1.23 -10.54
CA VAL A 92 -3.66 0.13 -11.35
C VAL A 92 -3.04 0.20 -12.75
N TYR A 93 -2.16 -0.74 -13.05
CA TYR A 93 -1.56 -0.94 -14.37
C TYR A 93 -2.38 -1.99 -15.15
N SER A 94 -1.99 -2.30 -16.38
CA SER A 94 -2.63 -3.40 -17.12
C SER A 94 -2.44 -4.77 -16.48
N ASP A 95 -1.31 -4.99 -15.81
CA ASP A 95 -0.84 -6.27 -15.31
C ASP A 95 -0.42 -6.24 -13.82
N LYS A 96 -0.61 -5.12 -13.11
CA LYS A 96 -0.13 -4.96 -11.74
C LYS A 96 -0.97 -3.99 -10.94
N ILE A 97 -1.18 -4.31 -9.68
CA ILE A 97 -1.75 -3.40 -8.69
C ILE A 97 -0.69 -3.07 -7.64
N VAL A 98 -0.57 -1.78 -7.29
CA VAL A 98 0.25 -1.29 -6.18
C VAL A 98 -0.67 -0.59 -5.18
N LEU A 99 -0.77 -1.11 -3.97
CA LEU A 99 -1.54 -0.49 -2.88
C LEU A 99 -0.58 -0.13 -1.75
N LYS A 100 -0.61 1.14 -1.33
CA LYS A 100 0.13 1.66 -0.19
C LYS A 100 -0.83 2.24 0.81
N THR A 101 -0.72 1.83 2.07
CA THR A 101 -1.53 2.36 3.15
C THR A 101 -0.72 2.70 4.39
N CYS A 102 -1.22 3.59 5.24
CA CYS A 102 -0.59 3.91 6.52
C CYS A 102 -1.61 3.77 7.67
N GLY A 103 -1.30 4.31 8.85
CA GLY A 103 -2.16 4.20 10.02
C GLY A 103 -2.40 2.75 10.45
N THR A 104 -3.62 2.47 10.88
CA THR A 104 -4.10 1.15 11.32
C THR A 104 -4.87 0.40 10.23
N THR A 105 -4.88 0.92 8.99
CA THR A 105 -5.52 0.31 7.82
C THR A 105 -5.12 -1.15 7.63
N LYS A 106 -6.12 -1.99 7.36
CA LYS A 106 -5.99 -3.44 7.16
C LYS A 106 -5.76 -3.80 5.69
N LEU A 107 -4.63 -3.37 5.14
CA LEU A 107 -4.25 -3.60 3.72
C LEU A 107 -4.47 -5.05 3.24
N LEU A 108 -4.02 -6.05 3.99
CA LEU A 108 -4.14 -7.47 3.64
C LEU A 108 -5.60 -7.97 3.56
N SER A 109 -6.55 -7.28 4.18
CA SER A 109 -7.97 -7.67 4.18
C SER A 109 -8.62 -7.52 2.81
N CYS A 110 -8.09 -6.69 1.91
CA CYS A 110 -8.65 -6.54 0.55
C CYS A 110 -8.06 -7.53 -0.47
N ILE A 111 -7.00 -8.27 -0.11
CA ILE A 111 -6.27 -9.13 -1.05
C ILE A 111 -7.12 -10.28 -1.59
N PRO A 112 -7.94 -11.00 -0.79
CA PRO A 112 -8.79 -12.05 -1.34
C PRO A 112 -9.72 -11.57 -2.45
N PHE A 113 -10.32 -10.38 -2.28
CA PHE A 113 -11.19 -9.78 -3.29
C PHE A 113 -10.43 -9.27 -4.52
N MET A 114 -9.21 -8.74 -4.32
CA MET A 114 -8.32 -8.37 -5.43
C MET A 114 -8.02 -9.59 -6.31
N LEU A 115 -7.75 -10.73 -5.68
CA LEU A 115 -7.48 -11.99 -6.35
C LEU A 115 -8.70 -12.51 -7.09
N GLU A 116 -9.87 -12.53 -6.44
CA GLU A 116 -11.14 -12.92 -7.07
C GLU A 116 -11.50 -12.02 -8.26
N THR A 117 -11.28 -10.72 -8.13
CA THR A 117 -11.50 -9.74 -9.21
C THR A 117 -10.61 -10.03 -10.41
N ALA A 118 -9.32 -10.28 -10.19
CA ALA A 118 -8.39 -10.64 -11.26
C ALA A 118 -8.76 -11.99 -11.91
N ASP A 119 -9.19 -12.95 -11.09
CA ASP A 119 -9.67 -14.26 -11.53
C ASP A 119 -10.85 -14.13 -12.51
N GLY A 120 -11.84 -13.31 -12.14
CA GLY A 120 -13.04 -13.06 -12.93
C GLY A 120 -12.79 -12.44 -14.30
N ILE A 121 -11.67 -11.74 -14.49
CA ILE A 121 -11.24 -11.21 -15.79
C ILE A 121 -10.26 -12.12 -16.54
N GLY A 122 -9.96 -13.31 -16.00
CA GLY A 122 -9.08 -14.30 -16.62
C GLY A 122 -7.59 -14.10 -16.33
N MET A 123 -7.27 -13.44 -15.22
CA MET A 123 -5.89 -13.22 -14.77
C MET A 123 -5.62 -13.97 -13.47
N GLU A 124 -4.35 -14.24 -13.20
CA GLU A 124 -3.88 -14.86 -11.96
C GLU A 124 -2.61 -14.17 -11.46
N PRO A 125 -2.36 -14.11 -10.15
CA PRO A 125 -1.15 -13.50 -9.62
C PRO A 125 0.09 -14.33 -10.04
N CYS A 126 1.15 -13.67 -10.49
CA CYS A 126 2.41 -14.33 -10.88
C CYS A 126 3.60 -13.89 -10.01
N ARG A 127 3.49 -12.74 -9.34
CA ARG A 127 4.51 -12.24 -8.41
C ARG A 127 3.90 -11.31 -7.37
N VAL A 128 4.37 -11.44 -6.15
CA VAL A 128 3.95 -10.63 -5.00
C VAL A 128 5.18 -10.05 -4.32
N LYS A 129 5.12 -8.76 -3.99
CA LYS A 129 6.03 -8.13 -3.02
C LYS A 129 5.20 -7.36 -2.01
N TYR A 130 5.25 -7.77 -0.76
CA TYR A 130 4.78 -6.98 0.36
C TYR A 130 5.98 -6.43 1.12
N SER A 131 5.95 -5.16 1.51
CA SER A 131 7.00 -4.58 2.33
C SER A 131 6.52 -3.42 3.20
N ARG A 132 7.23 -3.21 4.29
CA ARG A 132 7.04 -2.06 5.19
C ARG A 132 8.30 -1.78 5.99
N ALA A 133 8.42 -0.54 6.44
CA ALA A 133 9.30 -0.19 7.55
C ALA A 133 8.85 -0.86 8.87
N SER A 134 9.74 -0.86 9.87
CA SER A 134 9.33 -1.02 11.26
C SER A 134 8.30 0.05 11.63
N PHE A 135 7.23 -0.35 12.30
CA PHE A 135 6.25 0.58 12.86
C PHE A 135 6.86 1.35 14.04
N LEU A 136 6.43 2.60 14.24
CA LEU A 136 6.74 3.37 15.44
C LEU A 136 5.91 2.87 16.64
N PHE A 137 4.69 2.40 16.38
CA PHE A 137 3.75 1.90 17.39
C PHE A 137 3.20 0.51 17.01
N PRO A 138 4.03 -0.54 16.97
CA PRO A 138 3.60 -1.88 16.58
C PRO A 138 2.42 -2.41 17.41
N GLU A 139 2.37 -2.11 18.70
CA GLU A 139 1.32 -2.54 19.63
C GLU A 139 -0.05 -1.92 19.37
N LYS A 140 -0.10 -0.80 18.64
CA LYS A 140 -1.35 -0.13 18.25
C LYS A 140 -1.89 -0.61 16.90
N GLN A 141 -1.12 -1.43 16.18
CA GLN A 141 -1.58 -2.01 14.94
C GLN A 141 -2.63 -3.11 15.19
N PRO A 142 -3.53 -3.39 14.22
CA PRO A 142 -4.35 -4.59 14.27
C PRO A 142 -3.49 -5.84 14.43
N GLU A 143 -4.00 -6.87 15.09
CA GLU A 143 -3.25 -8.08 15.50
C GLU A 143 -2.39 -8.68 14.38
N THR A 144 -2.92 -8.72 13.15
CA THR A 144 -2.21 -9.20 11.96
C THR A 144 -0.90 -8.47 11.70
N TYR A 145 -0.83 -7.17 11.99
CA TYR A 145 0.33 -6.32 11.67
C TYR A 145 1.24 -6.04 12.87
N GLN A 146 0.91 -6.54 14.06
CA GLN A 146 1.77 -6.34 15.24
C GLN A 146 3.10 -7.10 15.11
N LYS A 147 3.12 -8.19 14.33
CA LYS A 147 4.30 -9.02 14.08
C LYS A 147 4.41 -9.36 12.61
N PHE A 148 5.61 -9.26 12.06
CA PHE A 148 5.85 -9.57 10.65
C PHE A 148 5.56 -11.04 10.32
N ASP A 149 5.74 -11.96 11.28
CA ASP A 149 5.39 -13.38 11.10
C ASP A 149 3.89 -13.61 10.88
N ASN A 150 3.03 -12.81 11.53
CA ASN A 150 1.59 -12.88 11.34
C ASN A 150 1.20 -12.44 9.92
N GLU A 151 1.80 -11.34 9.45
CA GLU A 151 1.64 -10.83 8.09
C GLU A 151 2.10 -11.85 7.05
N CYS A 152 3.28 -12.45 7.27
CA CYS A 152 3.83 -13.49 6.41
C CYS A 152 2.94 -14.73 6.36
N SER A 153 2.38 -15.14 7.50
CA SER A 153 1.49 -16.30 7.58
C SER A 153 0.21 -16.06 6.77
N MET A 154 -0.43 -14.90 6.97
CA MET A 154 -1.62 -14.52 6.20
C MET A 154 -1.33 -14.44 4.69
N LEU A 155 -0.19 -13.86 4.30
CA LEU A 155 0.23 -13.80 2.89
C LEU A 155 0.47 -15.20 2.30
N LYS A 156 1.12 -16.10 3.04
CA LYS A 156 1.32 -17.49 2.60
C LYS A 156 -0.01 -18.21 2.43
N ASP A 157 -0.96 -18.05 3.35
CA ASP A 157 -2.26 -18.69 3.26
C ASP A 157 -3.05 -18.21 2.03
N MET A 158 -3.00 -16.91 1.72
CA MET A 158 -3.70 -16.34 0.55
C MET A 158 -3.06 -16.74 -0.78
N PHE A 159 -1.72 -16.65 -0.89
CA PHE A 159 -1.01 -16.87 -2.15
C PHE A 159 -0.59 -18.33 -2.38
N GLY A 160 -0.51 -19.16 -1.34
CA GLY A 160 -0.26 -20.60 -1.43
C GLY A 160 -1.42 -21.39 -2.06
N LEU A 161 -2.55 -20.73 -2.34
CA LEU A 161 -3.62 -21.30 -3.17
C LEU A 161 -3.21 -21.41 -4.65
N TYR A 162 -2.14 -20.74 -5.06
CA TYR A 162 -1.59 -20.78 -6.41
C TYR A 162 -0.29 -21.58 -6.40
N ASN A 163 -0.31 -22.79 -6.96
CA ASN A 163 0.83 -23.74 -6.94
C ASN A 163 2.15 -23.10 -7.41
N HIS A 164 2.10 -22.15 -8.35
CA HIS A 164 3.29 -21.47 -8.88
C HIS A 164 3.81 -20.33 -7.99
N LEU A 165 3.12 -20.00 -6.90
CA LEU A 165 3.51 -19.02 -5.89
C LEU A 165 3.93 -19.64 -4.55
N ASP A 166 4.00 -20.98 -4.45
CA ASP A 166 4.43 -21.68 -3.22
C ASP A 166 5.86 -21.33 -2.78
N ALA A 167 6.70 -20.88 -3.72
CA ALA A 167 8.02 -20.35 -3.43
C ALA A 167 7.92 -18.95 -2.81
N THR A 168 7.86 -18.92 -1.48
CA THR A 168 7.84 -17.67 -0.69
C THR A 168 9.18 -17.42 0.00
N SER A 169 9.51 -16.15 0.24
CA SER A 169 10.66 -15.75 1.05
C SER A 169 10.33 -14.49 1.83
N ALA A 170 10.84 -14.42 3.06
CA ALA A 170 10.66 -13.29 3.95
C ALA A 170 12.02 -12.83 4.47
N TYR A 171 12.23 -11.52 4.54
CA TYR A 171 13.48 -10.90 4.94
C TYR A 171 13.20 -9.73 5.88
N VAL A 172 14.06 -9.56 6.87
CA VAL A 172 14.15 -8.35 7.68
C VAL A 172 15.53 -7.75 7.41
N LEU A 173 15.56 -6.60 6.76
CA LEU A 173 16.77 -5.94 6.30
C LEU A 173 17.09 -4.75 7.21
N GLY A 174 18.36 -4.55 7.55
CA GLY A 174 18.80 -3.45 8.41
C GLY A 174 19.30 -3.94 9.77
N ASP A 175 19.76 -2.99 10.59
CA ASP A 175 20.33 -3.27 11.89
C ASP A 175 19.23 -3.53 12.94
N ALA A 176 19.29 -4.69 13.59
CA ALA A 176 18.35 -5.07 14.64
C ALA A 176 18.51 -4.25 15.93
N LEU A 177 19.66 -3.61 16.14
CA LEU A 177 19.97 -2.85 17.35
C LEU A 177 19.96 -1.33 17.12
N GLY A 178 20.00 -0.89 15.86
CA GLY A 178 20.44 0.46 15.50
C GLY A 178 19.51 1.26 14.57
N GLY A 179 18.28 0.81 14.31
CA GLY A 179 17.36 1.64 13.55
C GLY A 179 16.15 0.93 12.94
N LEU A 180 15.56 1.62 11.98
CA LEU A 180 14.41 1.14 11.22
C LEU A 180 14.82 -0.06 10.36
N GLN A 181 14.09 -1.15 10.50
CA GLN A 181 14.27 -2.35 9.67
C GLN A 181 13.23 -2.37 8.55
N TRP A 182 13.62 -2.93 7.42
CA TRP A 182 12.76 -3.12 6.27
C TRP A 182 12.30 -4.56 6.18
N HIS A 183 11.01 -4.78 6.40
CA HIS A 183 10.38 -6.09 6.36
C HIS A 183 9.87 -6.34 4.94
N VAL A 184 10.26 -7.47 4.34
CA VAL A 184 9.96 -7.79 2.94
C VAL A 184 9.50 -9.22 2.81
N PHE A 185 8.30 -9.42 2.29
CA PHE A 185 7.79 -10.71 1.85
C PHE A 185 7.71 -10.73 0.32
N VAL A 186 8.16 -11.83 -0.28
CA VAL A 186 8.05 -12.07 -1.72
C VAL A 186 7.48 -13.47 -1.99
N ALA A 187 6.67 -13.56 -3.03
CA ALA A 187 6.21 -14.82 -3.61
C ALA A 187 6.28 -14.71 -5.15
N GLY A 188 6.60 -15.79 -5.85
CA GLY A 188 6.72 -15.78 -7.30
C GLY A 188 7.23 -17.10 -7.86
N MET A 189 7.17 -17.23 -9.18
CA MET A 189 7.73 -18.40 -9.87
C MET A 189 9.24 -18.51 -9.63
N LYS A 190 9.72 -19.72 -9.32
CA LYS A 190 11.16 -20.02 -9.39
C LYS A 190 11.60 -19.88 -10.84
N GLN A 191 12.57 -19.03 -11.11
CA GLN A 191 13.35 -19.14 -12.34
C GLN A 191 14.22 -20.39 -12.21
N ASP A 192 13.91 -21.42 -12.99
CA ASP A 192 14.82 -22.54 -13.14
C ASP A 192 16.12 -22.04 -13.77
N LYS A 193 17.24 -22.28 -13.09
CA LYS A 193 18.57 -21.77 -13.48
C LYS A 193 19.12 -22.36 -14.78
N ASP A 194 18.43 -23.34 -15.38
CA ASP A 194 18.87 -24.11 -16.55
C ASP A 194 17.95 -23.96 -17.79
N GLY A 195 16.98 -23.03 -17.75
CA GLY A 195 16.08 -22.77 -18.88
C GLY A 195 16.54 -21.58 -19.73
N ASP A 196 16.63 -21.78 -21.04
CA ASP A 196 16.90 -20.78 -22.07
C ASP A 196 16.23 -19.42 -21.76
N ALA A 197 17.00 -18.34 -21.86
CA ALA A 197 16.63 -16.97 -21.49
C ALA A 197 15.58 -16.33 -22.43
N SER A 198 14.75 -17.15 -23.08
CA SER A 198 13.92 -16.77 -24.23
C SER A 198 12.44 -16.55 -23.91
N GLN A 199 12.01 -16.62 -22.65
CA GLN A 199 10.69 -16.15 -22.22
C GLN A 199 10.74 -15.29 -20.95
N GLU A 200 11.54 -14.22 -20.99
CA GLU A 200 11.26 -13.04 -20.18
C GLU A 200 10.00 -12.37 -20.73
N ASN A 201 8.83 -12.66 -20.17
CA ASN A 201 7.69 -11.76 -20.36
C ASN A 201 8.08 -10.41 -19.73
N SER A 202 8.34 -9.43 -20.59
CA SER A 202 9.37 -8.40 -20.39
C SER A 202 8.96 -7.20 -19.51
N ALA A 203 7.78 -7.23 -18.89
CA ALA A 203 7.25 -6.09 -18.13
C ALA A 203 7.90 -5.94 -16.73
N VAL A 204 8.29 -7.06 -16.08
CA VAL A 204 8.76 -7.03 -14.69
C VAL A 204 10.29 -6.91 -14.58
N ALA A 205 11.05 -7.48 -15.52
CA ALA A 205 12.51 -7.57 -15.46
C ALA A 205 13.23 -6.21 -15.45
N GLY A 206 12.60 -5.16 -15.99
CA GLY A 206 13.15 -3.80 -16.05
C GLY A 206 12.72 -2.85 -14.93
N THR A 207 11.72 -3.20 -14.11
CA THR A 207 11.15 -2.24 -13.15
C THR A 207 12.09 -2.00 -11.97
N LYS A 208 12.46 -0.74 -11.75
CA LYS A 208 13.17 -0.29 -10.53
C LYS A 208 12.19 0.45 -9.62
N THR A 209 12.32 0.24 -8.31
CA THR A 209 11.52 0.95 -7.30
C THR A 209 12.46 1.47 -6.23
N LEU A 210 12.40 2.78 -5.98
CA LEU A 210 13.10 3.45 -4.88
C LEU A 210 12.05 3.87 -3.85
N GLU A 211 12.25 3.46 -2.60
CA GLU A 211 11.39 3.81 -1.47
C GLU A 211 12.27 4.58 -0.48
N ILE A 212 11.91 5.83 -0.15
CA ILE A 212 12.63 6.69 0.79
C ILE A 212 11.69 6.97 1.96
N CYS A 213 12.01 6.44 3.14
CA CYS A 213 11.31 6.73 4.38
C CYS A 213 12.10 7.76 5.19
N MET A 214 11.44 8.86 5.55
CA MET A 214 12.07 9.99 6.23
C MET A 214 11.39 10.22 7.57
N THR A 215 12.19 10.38 8.62
CA THR A 215 11.74 10.69 9.99
C THR A 215 12.55 11.88 10.52
N GLY A 216 12.03 12.58 11.52
CA GLY A 216 12.73 13.74 12.09
C GLY A 216 12.91 14.90 11.09
N LEU A 217 11.91 15.10 10.23
CA LEU A 217 11.90 16.19 9.25
C LEU A 217 12.00 17.55 9.97
N ALA A 218 12.72 18.50 9.37
CA ALA A 218 12.88 19.84 9.92
C ALA A 218 11.50 20.51 10.11
N PRO A 219 11.16 21.00 11.33
CA PRO A 219 9.85 21.58 11.61
C PRO A 219 9.46 22.73 10.67
N GLU A 220 10.44 23.58 10.32
CA GLU A 220 10.27 24.68 9.37
C GLU A 220 9.76 24.18 8.00
N LYS A 221 10.31 23.07 7.50
CA LYS A 221 9.88 22.46 6.23
C LYS A 221 8.57 21.67 6.36
N ALA A 222 8.30 21.06 7.51
CA ALA A 222 7.04 20.35 7.74
C ALA A 222 5.84 21.31 7.88
N SER A 223 6.06 22.54 8.36
CA SER A 223 5.01 23.54 8.64
C SER A 223 4.13 23.87 7.43
N GLN A 224 4.66 23.75 6.21
CA GLN A 224 3.92 24.02 4.97
C GLN A 224 2.76 23.04 4.70
N PHE A 225 2.76 21.89 5.39
CA PHE A 225 1.72 20.87 5.30
C PHE A 225 0.68 20.97 6.42
N VAL A 226 0.80 21.97 7.30
CA VAL A 226 -0.21 22.26 8.32
C VAL A 226 -1.29 23.13 7.71
N ARG A 227 -2.55 22.73 7.88
CA ARG A 227 -3.68 23.53 7.40
C ARG A 227 -3.88 24.74 8.32
N GLY A 228 -3.49 25.93 7.83
CA GLY A 228 -3.77 27.22 8.46
C GLY A 228 -4.49 28.18 7.52
N GLU A 229 -4.59 29.45 7.90
CA GLU A 229 -5.25 30.51 7.08
C GLU A 229 -4.56 30.73 5.73
N SER A 230 -3.25 30.48 5.65
CA SER A 230 -2.43 30.58 4.44
C SER A 230 -2.38 29.28 3.63
N PHE A 231 -3.14 28.25 4.03
CA PHE A 231 -3.12 26.96 3.34
C PHE A 231 -3.61 27.10 1.90
N VAL A 232 -2.74 26.70 0.97
CA VAL A 232 -3.08 26.44 -0.44
C VAL A 232 -3.21 24.93 -0.66
N SER A 233 -3.58 24.48 -1.86
CA SER A 233 -3.65 23.04 -2.13
C SER A 233 -2.28 22.36 -1.96
N SER A 234 -2.28 21.07 -1.60
CA SER A 234 -1.05 20.26 -1.51
C SER A 234 -0.23 20.30 -2.81
N GLN A 235 -0.90 20.37 -3.96
CA GLN A 235 -0.26 20.56 -5.26
C GLN A 235 0.50 21.89 -5.33
N MET A 236 -0.14 23.00 -4.95
CA MET A 236 0.51 24.32 -4.96
C MET A 236 1.69 24.36 -3.99
N THR A 237 1.52 23.85 -2.77
CA THR A 237 2.60 23.73 -1.77
C THR A 237 3.81 22.98 -2.34
N THR A 238 3.56 21.88 -3.05
CA THR A 238 4.62 21.04 -3.64
C THR A 238 5.35 21.74 -4.78
N MET A 239 4.64 22.54 -5.60
CA MET A 239 5.26 23.25 -6.72
C MET A 239 6.06 24.49 -6.30
N SER A 240 5.78 25.05 -5.13
CA SER A 240 6.40 26.27 -4.63
C SER A 240 7.53 26.06 -3.61
N SER A 241 7.81 24.82 -3.20
CA SER A 241 8.74 24.49 -2.10
C SER A 241 10.17 24.18 -2.51
#